data_AF-A0A2E0SYL8-F1
#
_entry.id   AF-A0A2E0SYL8-F1
#
_cell.length_a   1.000
_cell.length_b   1.000
_cell.length_c   1.000
_cell.angle_alpha   90.00
_cell.angle_beta   90.00
_cell.angle_gamma   90.00
#
_symmetry.space_group_name_H-M   'P 1'
#
loop_
_entity.id
_entity.type
_entity.pdbx_description
1 polymer ?
#
loop_
_entity_poly.entity_id
_entity_poly.type
_entity_poly.pdbx_seq_one_letter_code
_entity_poly.pdbx_strand_id
1 'polypeptide(L)' 'MQPMPNSLKIKLPFIISGFASFLFSVWLYFIQDQEMAGIFVGLWVPSIHSLGTLLLTPVTVTNEAREGAVSRG' A
#
# COMPACT_ATOMS: atom_id res chain seq x y z
N MET A 1 -20.85 21.37 -6.46
CA MET A 1 -20.58 19.93 -6.36
C MET A 1 -19.25 19.67 -7.03
N GLN A 2 -18.14 19.64 -6.29
CA GLN A 2 -16.81 19.38 -6.88
C GLN A 2 -16.74 17.92 -7.34
N PRO A 3 -16.36 17.63 -8.60
CA PRO A 3 -16.17 16.26 -9.05
C PRO A 3 -14.98 15.68 -8.29
N MET A 4 -15.24 14.68 -7.45
CA MET A 4 -14.19 14.01 -6.69
C MET A 4 -13.18 13.39 -7.67
N PRO A 5 -11.90 13.76 -7.59
CA PRO A 5 -10.87 13.28 -8.51
C PRO A 5 -10.79 11.75 -8.45
N ASN A 6 -10.86 11.10 -9.63
CA ASN A 6 -10.85 9.64 -9.76
C ASN A 6 -9.62 8.96 -9.14
N SER A 7 -8.56 9.71 -8.82
CA SER A 7 -7.39 9.23 -8.08
C SER A 7 -7.73 8.75 -6.66
N LEU A 8 -8.74 9.36 -6.01
CA LEU A 8 -9.16 8.98 -4.66
C LEU A 8 -9.90 7.64 -4.65
N LYS A 9 -10.69 7.36 -5.70
CA LYS A 9 -11.42 6.09 -5.86
C LYS A 9 -10.49 4.88 -5.97
N ILE A 10 -9.29 5.06 -6.54
CA ILE A 10 -8.28 3.99 -6.68
C ILE A 10 -7.48 3.80 -5.38
N LYS A 11 -7.24 4.87 -4.61
CA LYS A 11 -6.56 4.79 -3.30
C LYS A 11 -7.45 4.26 -2.18
N LEU A 12 -8.77 4.42 -2.30
CA LEU A 12 -9.77 3.98 -1.33
C LEU A 12 -9.70 2.48 -0.99
N PRO A 13 -9.69 1.54 -1.96
CA PRO A 13 -9.59 0.12 -1.66
C PRO A 13 -8.28 -0.24 -0.95
N PHE A 14 -7.19 0.50 -1.21
CA PHE A 14 -5.92 0.30 -0.52
C PHE A 14 -6.05 0.62 0.98
N ILE A 15 -6.61 1.80 1.29
CA ILE A 15 -6.84 2.23 2.68
C ILE A 15 -7.84 1.31 3.39
N ILE A 16 -8.94 0.95 2.71
CA ILE A 16 -9.98 0.06 3.24
C ILE A 16 -9.43 -1.33 3.50
N SER A 17 -8.55 -1.87 2.64
CA SER A 17 -7.94 -3.19 2.83
C SER A 17 -7.04 -3.23 4.07
N GLY A 18 -6.25 -2.17 4.32
CA GLY A 18 -5.47 -2.03 5.54
C GLY A 18 -6.36 -1.93 6.80
N PHE A 19 -7.41 -1.12 6.76
CA PHE A 19 -8.34 -0.96 7.89
C PHE A 19 -9.16 -2.24 8.16
N ALA A 20 -9.64 -2.91 7.12
CA ALA A 20 -10.35 -4.18 7.23
C ALA A 20 -9.47 -5.28 7.85
N SER A 21 -8.16 -5.29 7.53
CA SER A 21 -7.21 -6.24 8.13
C SER A 21 -7.02 -6.01 9.62
N PHE A 22 -6.99 -4.74 10.05
CA PHE A 22 -6.95 -4.38 11.45
C PHE A 22 -8.21 -4.85 12.19
N LEU A 23 -9.40 -4.56 11.63
CA LEU A 23 -10.67 -5.01 12.20
C LEU A 23 -10.75 -6.53 12.26
N PHE A 24 -10.27 -7.23 11.24
CA PHE A 24 -10.27 -8.69 11.20
C PHE A 24 -9.30 -9.30 12.23
N SER A 25 -8.15 -8.65 12.46
CA SER A 25 -7.21 -9.05 13.52
C SER A 25 -7.85 -8.93 14.91
N VAL A 26 -8.48 -7.79 15.20
CA VAL A 26 -9.21 -7.56 16.46
C VAL A 26 -10.38 -8.54 16.59
N TRP A 27 -11.10 -8.80 15.49
CA TRP A 27 -12.23 -9.73 15.49
C TRP A 27 -11.80 -11.16 15.87
N LEU A 28 -10.75 -11.69 15.24
CA LEU A 28 -10.25 -13.02 15.54
C LEU A 28 -9.67 -13.13 16.95
N TYR A 29 -9.01 -12.09 17.43
CA TYR A 29 -8.47 -12.04 18.79
C TYR A 29 -9.58 -12.10 19.85
N PHE A 30 -10.68 -11.35 19.67
CA PHE A 30 -11.75 -11.26 20.67
C PHE A 30 -12.88 -12.30 20.51
N ILE A 31 -13.13 -12.86 19.32
CA ILE A 31 -14.27 -13.76 19.07
C ILE A 31 -13.87 -15.23 19.00
N GLN A 32 -12.61 -15.55 18.65
CA GLN A 32 -12.19 -16.94 18.45
C GLN A 32 -11.21 -17.45 19.52
N ASP A 33 -10.74 -16.63 20.48
CA ASP A 33 -9.68 -17.00 21.44
C ASP A 33 -8.40 -17.56 20.77
N GLN A 34 -8.26 -17.32 19.46
CA GLN A 34 -7.18 -17.82 18.61
C GLN A 34 -6.16 -16.71 18.40
N GLU A 35 -5.41 -16.41 19.47
CA GLU A 35 -4.44 -15.31 19.54
C GLU A 35 -3.46 -15.33 18.35
N MET A 36 -2.98 -16.52 17.98
CA MET A 36 -2.03 -16.71 16.88
C MET A 36 -2.63 -16.42 15.51
N ALA A 37 -3.89 -16.77 15.29
CA ALA A 37 -4.56 -16.56 14.00
C ALA A 37 -4.91 -15.07 13.78
N GLY A 38 -5.31 -14.35 14.83
CA GLY A 38 -5.54 -12.90 14.76
C GLY A 38 -4.28 -12.12 14.40
N ILE A 39 -3.13 -12.50 14.98
CA ILE A 39 -1.82 -11.90 14.68
C ILE A 39 -1.39 -12.20 13.23
N PHE A 40 -1.55 -13.43 12.75
CA PHE A 40 -1.17 -13.79 11.38
C PHE A 40 -1.95 -13.01 10.33
N VAL A 41 -3.27 -12.88 10.49
CA VAL A 41 -4.09 -12.15 9.51
C VAL A 41 -3.89 -10.63 9.62
N GLY A 42 -3.67 -10.12 10.83
CA GLY A 42 -3.33 -8.72 11.06
C GLY A 42 -1.99 -8.29 10.46
N LEU A 43 -1.00 -9.18 10.39
CA LEU A 43 0.34 -8.87 9.87
C LEU A 43 0.50 -9.16 8.37
N TRP A 44 -0.04 -10.27 7.86
CA TRP A 44 0.27 -10.68 6.48
C TRP A 44 -0.47 -9.84 5.43
N VAL A 45 -1.72 -9.40 5.67
CA VAL A 45 -2.50 -8.63 4.69
C VAL A 45 -1.88 -7.25 4.45
N PRO A 46 -1.56 -6.44 5.48
CA PRO A 46 -0.88 -5.16 5.25
C PRO A 46 0.52 -5.35 4.65
N SER A 47 1.20 -6.49 4.89
CA SER A 47 2.49 -6.79 4.27
C SER A 47 2.39 -7.02 2.76
N ILE A 48 1.44 -7.85 2.30
CA ILE A 48 1.18 -8.08 0.86
C ILE A 48 0.71 -6.80 0.19
N HIS A 49 -0.10 -6.00 0.88
CA HIS A 49 -0.57 -4.72 0.41
C HIS A 49 0.57 -3.70 0.24
N SER A 50 1.48 -3.60 1.21
CA SER A 50 2.70 -2.78 1.11
C SER A 50 3.60 -3.26 -0.03
N LEU A 51 3.74 -4.57 -0.22
CA LEU A 51 4.48 -5.16 -1.33
C LEU A 51 3.83 -4.80 -2.68
N GLY A 52 2.50 -4.87 -2.78
CA GLY A 52 1.76 -4.45 -3.96
C GLY A 52 1.99 -2.97 -4.28
N THR A 53 1.96 -2.10 -3.27
CA THR A 53 2.30 -0.67 -3.46
C THR A 53 3.73 -0.50 -3.97
N LEU A 54 4.69 -1.24 -3.40
CA LEU A 54 6.09 -1.16 -3.81
C LEU A 54 6.28 -1.60 -5.26
N LEU A 55 5.67 -2.73 -5.65
CA LEU A 55 5.73 -3.27 -7.01
C LEU A 55 5.05 -2.37 -8.04
N LEU A 56 3.94 -1.72 -7.67
CA LEU A 56 3.22 -0.80 -8.55
C LEU A 56 3.80 0.63 -8.56
N THR A 57 4.76 0.94 -7.68
CA THR A 57 5.40 2.26 -7.64
C THR A 57 6.41 2.36 -8.80
N PRO A 58 6.17 3.21 -9.82
CA PRO A 58 7.13 3.36 -10.90
C PRO A 58 8.41 4.02 -10.40
N VAL A 59 9.54 3.30 -10.46
CA VAL A 59 10.86 3.86 -10.21
C VAL A 59 11.20 4.82 -11.36
N THR A 60 11.06 6.11 -11.11
CA THR A 60 11.51 7.16 -12.03
C THR A 60 13.00 7.34 -11.83
N VAL A 61 13.81 6.69 -12.67
CA VAL A 61 15.25 6.94 -12.72
C VAL A 61 15.45 8.34 -13.29
N THR A 62 15.83 9.28 -12.43
CA THR A 62 16.14 10.66 -12.83
C THR A 62 17.44 10.66 -13.63
N ASN A 63 17.34 10.79 -14.95
CA ASN A 63 18.46 10.73 -15.90
C ASN A 63 19.14 12.11 -16.10
N GLU A 64 19.35 12.86 -15.02
CA GLU A 64 19.89 14.23 -15.11
C GLU A 64 21.42 14.28 -15.22
N ALA A 65 22.11 13.15 -15.05
CA ALA A 65 23.57 13.10 -15.11
C ALA A 65 24.14 13.06 -16.55
N ARG A 66 23.31 12.82 -17.59
CA ARG A 66 23.80 12.65 -18.98
C ARG A 66 23.75 13.93 -19.82
N GLU A 67 22.89 14.88 -19.50
CA GLU A 67 22.73 16.10 -20.32
C GLU A 67 23.83 17.15 -20.09
N GLY A 68 24.40 17.23 -18.88
CA GLY A 68 25.50 18.14 -18.59
C GLY A 68 26.84 17.80 -19.27
N ALA A 69 27.05 16.52 -19.62
CA ALA A 69 28.29 16.06 -20.24
C ALA A 69 28.26 16.14 -21.78
N VAL A 70 27.08 16.06 -22.39
CA VAL A 70 26.91 16.14 -23.86
C VAL A 70 26.95 17.59 -24.36
N SER A 71 26.56 18.57 -23.54
CA SER A 71 26.61 19.99 -23.94
C SER A 71 28.03 20.61 -23.89
N ARG A 72 29.04 19.86 -23.46
CA ARG A 72 30.43 20.34 -23.27
C ARG A 72 31.47 19.65 -24.16
N GLY A 73 31.06 18.78 -25.08
CA GLY A 73 31.92 18.16 -26.10
C GLY A 73 31.49 18.60 -27.49
#